data_AF-W4VP86-F1
#
_entry.id   AF-W4VP86-F1
#
_cell.length_a   1.000
_cell.length_b   1.000
_cell.length_c   1.000
_cell.angle_alpha   90.00
_cell.angle_beta   90.00
_cell.angle_gamma   90.00
#
_symmetry.space_group_name_H-M   'P 1'
#
loop_
_entity.id
_entity.type
_entity.pdbx_description
1 polymer ?
#
loop_
_entity_poly.entity_id
_entity_poly.type
_entity_poly.pdbx_seq_one_letter_code
_entity_poly.pdbx_strand_id
1 'polypeptide(L)'
;MQINQFIKQNREDWERLETLITQLQKKKSYAVIEEFQHTYQKVARQLSYSQTYFPNDNVTNYLNEIVAKAHNVLYQSQQSSWKQAYHSFQLNL
;
A
#
# COMPACT_ATOMS: atom_id res chain seq x y z
N MET A 1 -13.60 20.05 3.43
CA MET A 1 -14.13 19.05 2.49
C MET A 1 -15.15 18.19 3.21
N GLN A 2 -16.28 17.87 2.59
CA GLN A 2 -17.30 16.96 3.15
C GLN A 2 -16.91 15.49 2.92
N ILE A 3 -17.35 14.56 3.76
CA ILE A 3 -16.98 13.13 3.66
C ILE A 3 -17.33 12.51 2.30
N ASN A 4 -18.51 12.78 1.75
CA ASN A 4 -18.91 12.23 0.45
C ASN A 4 -18.03 12.76 -0.69
N GLN A 5 -17.56 14.00 -0.58
CA GLN A 5 -16.63 14.59 -1.54
C GLN A 5 -15.25 13.94 -1.40
N PHE A 6 -14.78 13.73 -0.18
CA PHE A 6 -13.53 13.01 0.09
C PHE A 6 -13.55 11.61 -0.51
N ILE A 7 -14.63 10.85 -0.27
CA ILE A 7 -14.80 9.50 -0.85
C ILE A 7 -14.78 9.57 -2.37
N LYS A 8 -15.60 10.45 -2.97
CA LYS A 8 -15.70 10.56 -4.43
C LYS A 8 -14.35 10.91 -5.08
N GLN A 9 -13.56 11.78 -4.47
CA GLN A 9 -12.29 12.24 -5.03
C GLN A 9 -11.15 11.23 -4.92
N ASN A 10 -11.20 10.31 -3.94
CA ASN A 10 -10.05 9.46 -3.60
C ASN A 10 -10.31 7.96 -3.86
N ARG A 11 -11.57 7.53 -4.06
CA ARG A 11 -11.92 6.10 -4.20
C ARG A 11 -11.13 5.34 -5.28
N GLU A 12 -10.80 6.01 -6.39
CA GLU A 12 -10.04 5.37 -7.48
C GLU A 12 -8.62 4.99 -7.04
N ASP A 13 -7.98 5.80 -6.18
CA ASP A 13 -6.67 5.46 -5.61
C ASP A 13 -6.76 4.24 -4.69
N TRP A 14 -7.88 4.08 -3.97
CA TRP A 14 -8.10 2.98 -3.03
C TRP A 14 -8.28 1.66 -3.79
N GLU A 15 -9.15 1.66 -4.81
CA GLU A 15 -9.35 0.53 -5.71
C GLU A 15 -8.06 0.16 -6.43
N ARG A 16 -7.26 1.18 -6.82
CA ARG A 16 -5.97 0.95 -7.45
C ARG A 16 -4.98 0.29 -6.49
N LEU A 17 -4.91 0.74 -5.23
CA LEU A 17 -4.05 0.13 -4.22
C LEU A 17 -4.41 -1.34 -3.97
N GLU A 18 -5.69 -1.66 -3.82
CA GLU A 18 -6.17 -3.04 -3.65
C GLU A 18 -5.81 -3.94 -4.84
N THR A 19 -5.93 -3.39 -6.06
CA THR A 19 -5.51 -4.08 -7.28
C THR A 19 -4.00 -4.34 -7.27
N LEU A 20 -3.19 -3.34 -6.92
CA LEU A 20 -1.73 -3.45 -6.88
C LEU A 20 -1.24 -4.44 -5.80
N ILE A 21 -1.90 -4.48 -4.63
CA ILE A 21 -1.67 -5.50 -3.59
C ILE A 21 -1.80 -6.90 -4.19
N THR A 22 -2.87 -7.15 -4.94
CA THR A 22 -3.13 -8.45 -5.57
C THR A 22 -2.15 -8.74 -6.72
N GLN A 23 -1.80 -7.73 -7.50
CA GLN A 23 -0.84 -7.89 -8.60
C GLN A 23 0.57 -8.27 -8.09
N LEU A 24 1.03 -7.63 -7.01
CA LEU A 24 2.34 -7.93 -6.42
C LEU A 24 2.45 -9.34 -5.84
N GLN A 25 1.33 -9.95 -5.43
CA GLN A 25 1.30 -11.36 -5.02
C GLN A 25 1.50 -12.31 -6.21
N LYS A 26 1.01 -11.94 -7.40
CA LYS A 26 1.10 -12.76 -8.61
C LYS A 26 2.40 -12.56 -9.38
N LYS A 27 2.82 -11.31 -9.57
CA LYS A 27 4.01 -10.95 -10.36
C LYS A 27 4.61 -9.64 -9.86
N LYS A 28 5.90 -9.68 -9.55
CA LYS A 28 6.67 -8.52 -9.08
C LYS A 28 7.49 -7.96 -10.24
N SER A 29 6.92 -7.04 -11.01
CA SER A 29 7.69 -6.24 -11.97
C SER A 29 8.07 -4.90 -11.35
N TYR A 30 9.18 -4.31 -11.81
CA TYR A 30 9.64 -3.00 -11.34
C TYR A 30 8.55 -1.93 -11.45
N ALA A 31 7.88 -1.84 -12.61
CA ALA A 31 6.81 -0.86 -12.84
C ALA A 31 5.63 -1.02 -11.86
N VAL A 32 5.23 -2.26 -11.53
CA VAL A 32 4.14 -2.52 -10.57
C VAL A 32 4.58 -2.17 -9.15
N ILE A 33 5.85 -2.41 -8.79
CA ILE A 33 6.40 -2.05 -7.48
C ILE A 33 6.44 -0.53 -7.32
N GLU A 34 6.93 0.18 -8.33
CA GLU A 34 7.01 1.65 -8.34
C GLU A 34 5.61 2.27 -8.19
N GLU A 35 4.66 1.82 -9.01
CA GLU A 35 3.29 2.30 -8.94
C GLU A 35 2.62 1.98 -7.60
N PHE A 36 2.88 0.78 -7.05
CA PHE A 36 2.41 0.39 -5.73
C PHE A 36 2.95 1.31 -4.64
N GLN A 37 4.25 1.62 -4.63
CA GLN A 37 4.86 2.49 -3.63
C GLN A 37 4.27 3.91 -3.69
N HIS A 38 4.12 4.47 -4.89
CA HIS A 38 3.51 5.78 -5.08
C HIS A 38 2.05 5.81 -4.61
N THR A 39 1.26 4.82 -5.03
CA THR A 39 -0.16 4.71 -4.65
C THR A 39 -0.32 4.50 -3.14
N TYR A 40 0.48 3.62 -2.53
CA TYR A 40 0.50 3.37 -1.09
C TYR A 40 0.74 4.66 -0.30
N GLN A 41 1.78 5.44 -0.65
CA GLN A 41 2.07 6.70 0.02
C GLN A 41 0.92 7.71 -0.11
N LYS A 42 0.27 7.75 -1.28
CA LYS A 42 -0.89 8.62 -1.52
C LYS A 42 -2.06 8.24 -0.61
N VAL A 43 -2.41 6.96 -0.55
CA VAL A 43 -3.51 6.46 0.29
C VAL A 43 -3.19 6.59 1.79
N ALA A 44 -1.93 6.40 2.21
CA ALA A 44 -1.53 6.63 3.61
C ALA A 44 -1.71 8.10 4.05
N ARG A 45 -1.47 9.06 3.15
CA ARG A 45 -1.78 10.48 3.42
C ARG A 45 -3.28 10.72 3.52
N GLN A 46 -4.08 10.09 2.66
CA GLN A 46 -5.55 10.16 2.72
C GLN A 46 -6.08 9.57 4.03
N LEU A 47 -5.51 8.46 4.52
CA LEU A 47 -5.81 7.91 5.84
C LEU A 47 -5.48 8.90 6.97
N SER A 48 -4.30 9.53 6.92
CA SER A 48 -3.92 10.54 7.93
C SER A 48 -4.90 11.72 7.95
N TYR A 49 -5.36 12.15 6.77
CA TYR A 49 -6.41 13.16 6.63
C TYR A 49 -7.74 12.67 7.23
N SER A 50 -8.19 11.45 6.90
CA SER A 50 -9.46 10.92 7.40
C SER A 50 -9.45 10.69 8.91
N GLN A 51 -8.31 10.29 9.50
CA GLN A 51 -8.15 10.21 10.95
C GLN A 51 -8.30 11.56 11.64
N THR A 52 -7.89 12.66 10.97
CA THR A 52 -7.99 14.02 11.53
C THR A 52 -9.42 14.56 11.43
N TYR A 53 -10.07 14.39 10.28
CA TYR A 53 -11.35 15.06 9.98
C TYR A 53 -12.58 14.16 10.06
N PHE A 54 -12.41 12.84 9.96
CA PHE A 54 -13.47 11.82 9.95
C PHE A 54 -13.13 10.60 10.84
N PRO A 55 -12.66 10.80 12.10
CA PRO A 55 -12.12 9.71 12.92
C PRO A 55 -13.12 8.58 13.23
N ASN A 56 -14.43 8.90 13.26
CA ASN A 56 -15.48 7.97 13.63
C ASN A 56 -16.24 7.39 12.42
N ASP A 57 -15.83 7.72 11.20
CA ASP A 57 -16.49 7.26 9.98
C ASP A 57 -15.89 5.95 9.46
N ASN A 58 -16.75 5.13 8.85
CA ASN A 58 -16.36 3.84 8.27
C ASN A 58 -15.24 3.95 7.23
N VAL A 59 -15.15 5.09 6.53
CA VAL A 59 -14.08 5.34 5.56
C VAL A 59 -12.70 5.31 6.20
N THR A 60 -12.57 5.80 7.44
CA THR A 60 -11.28 5.80 8.15
C THR A 60 -10.85 4.40 8.53
N ASN A 61 -11.80 3.57 8.99
CA ASN A 61 -11.53 2.15 9.27
C ASN A 61 -11.14 1.40 7.99
N TYR A 62 -11.89 1.60 6.91
CA TYR A 62 -11.59 1.03 5.60
C TYR A 62 -10.18 1.40 5.11
N LEU A 63 -9.83 2.69 5.18
CA LEU A 63 -8.51 3.17 4.80
C LEU A 63 -7.39 2.57 5.66
N ASN A 64 -7.64 2.41 6.95
CA ASN A 64 -6.68 1.79 7.86
C ASN A 64 -6.41 0.32 7.46
N GLU A 65 -7.45 -0.43 7.12
CA GLU A 65 -7.32 -1.82 6.68
C GLU A 65 -6.50 -1.97 5.39
N ILE A 66 -6.80 -1.16 4.36
CA ILE A 66 -6.08 -1.28 3.07
C ILE A 66 -4.63 -0.83 3.20
N VAL A 67 -4.35 0.21 3.99
CA VAL A 67 -2.97 0.68 4.26
C VAL A 67 -2.19 -0.36 5.06
N ALA A 68 -2.81 -0.99 6.06
CA ALA A 68 -2.17 -2.08 6.81
C ALA A 68 -1.86 -3.29 5.91
N LYS A 69 -2.78 -3.68 5.02
CA LYS A 69 -2.54 -4.75 4.03
C LYS A 69 -1.38 -4.39 3.09
N ALA A 70 -1.34 -3.16 2.57
CA ALA A 70 -0.24 -2.69 1.74
C ALA A 70 1.10 -2.69 2.49
N HIS A 71 1.11 -2.24 3.76
CA HIS A 71 2.30 -2.24 4.59
C HIS A 71 2.88 -3.66 4.74
N ASN A 72 2.03 -4.66 4.96
CA ASN A 72 2.44 -6.06 5.05
C ASN A 72 3.08 -6.58 3.75
N VAL A 73 2.55 -6.21 2.58
CA VAL A 73 3.15 -6.56 1.28
C VAL A 73 4.55 -5.96 1.15
N LEU A 74 4.71 -4.68 1.52
CA LEU A 74 5.98 -3.98 1.46
C LEU A 74 7.02 -4.62 2.39
N TYR A 75 6.65 -4.94 3.62
CA TYR A 75 7.56 -5.56 4.59
C TYR A 75 7.96 -6.99 4.21
N GLN A 76 7.01 -7.82 3.74
CA GLN A 76 7.32 -9.16 3.22
C GLN A 76 8.28 -9.11 2.02
N SER A 77 8.12 -8.10 1.15
CA SER A 77 9.01 -7.91 0.00
C SER A 77 10.45 -7.59 0.43
N GLN A 78 10.61 -6.75 1.45
CA GLN A 78 11.91 -6.33 1.96
C GLN A 78 12.66 -7.49 2.63
N GLN A 79 12.00 -8.27 3.50
CA GLN A 79 12.61 -9.45 4.10
C GLN A 79 13.06 -10.49 3.05
N SER A 80 12.25 -10.69 2.00
CA SER A 80 12.60 -11.61 0.92
C SER A 80 13.82 -11.14 0.13
N SER A 81 13.98 -9.82 -0.07
CA SER A 81 15.15 -9.24 -0.73
C SER A 81 16.43 -9.44 0.10
N TRP A 82 16.38 -9.20 1.40
CA TRP A 82 17.52 -9.44 2.31
C TRP A 82 17.95 -10.91 2.34
N LYS A 83 17.01 -11.85 2.35
CA LYS A 83 17.32 -13.29 2.27
C LYS A 83 18.02 -13.68 0.98
N GLN A 84 17.57 -13.13 -0.16
CA GLN A 84 18.18 -13.38 -1.46
C GLN A 84 19.61 -12.82 -1.55
N ALA A 85 19.82 -11.58 -1.07
CA ALA A 85 21.15 -10.99 -1.03
C ALA A 85 22.11 -11.86 -0.20
N TYR A 86 21.71 -12.25 1.01
CA TYR A 86 22.53 -13.11 1.88
C TYR A 86 22.91 -14.44 1.23
N HIS A 87 21.94 -15.12 0.60
CA HIS A 87 22.19 -16.38 -0.11
C HIS A 87 23.17 -16.19 -1.29
N SER A 88 23.06 -15.09 -2.02
CA SER A 88 23.98 -14.78 -3.13
C SER A 88 25.41 -14.48 -2.65
N PHE A 89 25.59 -13.88 -1.47
CA PHE A 89 26.91 -13.68 -0.87
C PHE A 89 27.53 -14.99 -0.37
N GLN A 90 26.72 -15.91 0.15
CA GLN A 90 27.22 -17.22 0.63
C GLN A 90 27.62 -18.20 -0.47
N LEU A 91 27.06 -18.07 -1.68
CA LEU A 91 27.40 -18.94 -2.82
C LEU A 91 28.55 -18.43 -3.69
N ASN A 92 29.01 -17.19 -3.46
CA ASN A 92 30.12 -16.56 -4.19
C ASN A 92 31.40 -16.41 -3.33
N LEU A 93 31.47 -17.13 -2.21
CA LEU A 93 32.61 -17.24 -1.27
C LEU A 93 32.94 -18.71 -1.06
#